data_AF-A0A2D5UGZ2-F1
#
_entry.id   AF-A0A2D5UGZ2-F1
#
_cell.length_a   1.000
_cell.length_b   1.000
_cell.length_c   1.000
_cell.angle_alpha   90.00
_cell.angle_beta   90.00
_cell.angle_gamma   90.00
#
_symmetry.space_group_name_H-M   'P 1'
#
loop_
_entity.id
_entity.type
_entity.pdbx_description
1 polymer ?
#
loop_
_entity_poly.entity_id
_entity_poly.type
_entity_poly.pdbx_seq_one_letter_code
_entity_poly.pdbx_strand_id
1 'polypeptide(L)'
;MKEVTDKLWGNFKFGFTLPNVDPDQLISVSGYEIQSGSIFTLASNGLEDNQSAATVIVYDDSYNILTHPGVGIGVNTEESAPYVAIDSVVLQMVFFDNGSFASGGPVSYDDLDIGNFNPFIIVRQDRDVEVHLLDFTPSDLADQTIYGTFDDDSDASQQRYYTTSNNLPWAINLPVLFEYPQEKKEITTAYLKFADWAESGGTLFTDWYEDLSGYRNDSKIYSPPSK
;
A
#
# COMPACT_ATOMS: atom_id res chain seq x y z
N MET A 1 -7.86 12.73 -2.50
CA MET A 1 -7.11 11.87 -1.56
C MET A 1 -5.70 12.45 -1.42
N LYS A 2 -5.09 12.40 -0.24
CA LYS A 2 -3.67 12.74 -0.07
C LYS A 2 -2.95 11.48 0.42
N GLU A 3 -2.00 11.00 -0.37
CA GLU A 3 -1.09 9.91 -0.02
C GLU A 3 0.22 10.54 0.48
N VAL A 4 0.85 9.94 1.49
CA VAL A 4 2.09 10.43 2.11
C VAL A 4 3.06 9.28 2.20
N THR A 5 4.21 9.41 1.54
CA THR A 5 5.29 8.41 1.59
C THR A 5 6.38 8.89 2.54
N ASP A 6 6.57 8.21 3.67
CA ASP A 6 7.53 8.59 4.72
C ASP A 6 8.87 7.86 4.65
N LYS A 7 8.88 6.65 4.10
CA LYS A 7 10.06 5.81 3.89
C LYS A 7 9.89 4.84 2.71
N LEU A 8 11.02 4.35 2.20
CA LEU A 8 11.07 3.35 1.13
C LEU A 8 12.21 2.37 1.39
N TRP A 9 11.99 1.08 1.20
CA TRP A 9 13.08 0.08 1.22
C TRP A 9 13.59 -0.27 -0.19
N GLY A 10 12.96 0.29 -1.21
CA GLY A 10 13.23 0.06 -2.62
C GLY A 10 12.32 0.92 -3.50
N ASN A 11 12.37 0.70 -4.82
CA ASN A 11 11.49 1.36 -5.76
C ASN A 11 10.25 0.50 -6.04
N PHE A 12 9.06 1.05 -5.76
CA PHE A 12 7.78 0.41 -5.99
C PHE A 12 6.82 1.34 -6.73
N LYS A 13 5.77 0.74 -7.28
CA LYS A 13 4.59 1.48 -7.73
C LYS A 13 3.50 1.30 -6.70
N PHE A 14 2.61 2.28 -6.58
CA PHE A 14 1.51 2.25 -5.63
C PHE A 14 0.19 2.50 -6.34
N GLY A 15 -0.82 1.73 -5.97
CA GLY A 15 -2.17 1.86 -6.45
C GLY A 15 -3.18 1.51 -5.36
N PHE A 16 -4.45 1.77 -5.64
CA PHE A 16 -5.54 1.27 -4.83
C PHE A 16 -6.80 1.02 -5.67
N THR A 17 -7.64 0.11 -5.19
CA THR A 17 -8.96 -0.16 -5.76
C THR A 17 -10.05 0.30 -4.80
N LEU A 18 -11.09 0.93 -5.35
CA LEU A 18 -12.35 1.21 -4.66
C LEU A 18 -13.33 0.08 -5.03
N PRO A 19 -13.51 -0.95 -4.17
CA PRO A 19 -14.14 -2.20 -4.58
C PRO A 19 -15.63 -2.06 -4.91
N ASN A 20 -16.31 -1.05 -4.36
CA ASN A 20 -17.74 -0.82 -4.57
C ASN A 20 -18.02 0.32 -5.57
N VAL A 21 -17.02 0.73 -6.35
CA VAL A 21 -17.15 1.80 -7.33
C VAL A 21 -16.76 1.27 -8.70
N ASP A 22 -17.68 1.35 -9.66
CA ASP A 22 -17.43 0.93 -11.04
C ASP A 22 -16.59 2.01 -11.77
N PRO A 23 -15.72 1.62 -12.74
CA PRO A 23 -14.88 2.58 -13.46
C PRO A 23 -15.64 3.71 -14.15
N ASP A 24 -16.87 3.46 -14.61
CA ASP A 24 -17.71 4.44 -15.30
C ASP A 24 -18.52 5.35 -14.36
N GLN A 25 -18.38 5.16 -13.04
CA GLN A 25 -18.93 6.03 -11.99
C GLN A 25 -17.99 7.21 -11.64
N LEU A 26 -16.80 7.27 -12.24
CA LEU A 26 -15.89 8.41 -12.15
C LEU A 26 -15.81 9.15 -13.49
N ILE A 27 -15.89 10.48 -13.42
CA ILE A 27 -15.64 11.37 -14.57
C ILE A 27 -14.15 11.41 -14.86
N SER A 28 -13.33 11.61 -13.83
CA SER A 28 -11.88 11.65 -13.98
C SER A 28 -11.13 11.46 -12.66
N VAL A 29 -9.89 11.00 -12.78
CA VAL A 29 -8.85 11.00 -11.76
C VAL A 29 -7.64 11.75 -12.30
N SER A 30 -7.07 12.64 -11.51
CA SER A 30 -5.87 13.41 -11.85
C SER A 30 -4.97 13.63 -10.63
N GLY A 31 -3.75 14.12 -10.87
CA GLY A 31 -2.76 14.36 -9.81
C GLY A 31 -1.91 13.12 -9.46
N TYR A 32 -2.02 12.04 -10.23
CA TYR A 32 -1.10 10.90 -10.15
C TYR A 32 0.25 11.24 -10.80
N GLU A 33 1.31 10.54 -10.39
CA GLU A 33 2.69 10.71 -10.86
C GLU A 33 3.12 9.48 -11.67
N ILE A 34 2.64 9.39 -12.92
CA ILE A 34 2.92 8.30 -13.84
C ILE A 34 3.70 8.84 -15.04
N GLN A 35 4.84 8.23 -15.36
CA GLN A 35 5.73 8.68 -16.41
C GLN A 35 5.29 8.22 -17.80
N SER A 36 5.74 8.95 -18.82
CA SER A 36 5.56 8.51 -20.21
C SER A 36 6.31 7.19 -20.45
N GLY A 37 5.63 6.19 -21.01
CA GLY A 37 6.20 4.86 -21.23
C GLY A 37 6.15 3.94 -20.01
N SER A 38 5.32 4.29 -19.00
CA SER A 38 5.00 3.42 -17.89
C SER A 38 4.44 2.06 -18.34
N ILE A 39 4.49 1.08 -17.45
CA ILE A 39 3.89 -0.25 -17.65
C ILE A 39 2.35 -0.23 -17.54
N PHE A 40 1.80 0.86 -17.04
CA PHE A 40 0.37 1.03 -16.85
C PHE A 40 -0.29 1.59 -18.11
N THR A 41 -1.48 1.08 -18.41
CA THR A 41 -2.37 1.66 -19.42
C THR A 41 -3.54 2.28 -18.68
N LEU A 42 -3.76 3.58 -18.88
CA LEU A 42 -4.84 4.32 -18.25
C LEU A 42 -5.94 4.63 -19.27
N ALA A 43 -7.18 4.46 -18.84
CA ALA A 43 -8.36 4.95 -19.51
C ALA A 43 -8.34 6.48 -19.62
N SER A 44 -9.21 7.04 -20.46
CA SER A 44 -9.35 8.49 -20.62
C SER A 44 -9.80 9.23 -19.36
N ASN A 45 -10.40 8.53 -18.40
CA ASN A 45 -10.77 9.06 -17.09
C ASN A 45 -9.65 8.91 -16.05
N GLY A 46 -8.46 8.42 -16.42
CA GLY A 46 -7.29 8.31 -15.53
C GLY A 46 -7.30 7.10 -14.59
N LEU A 47 -8.30 6.22 -14.69
CA LEU A 47 -8.27 4.91 -14.04
C LEU A 47 -7.42 3.94 -14.86
N GLU A 48 -6.95 2.89 -14.21
CA GLU A 48 -6.29 1.79 -14.91
C GLU A 48 -7.27 1.01 -15.79
N ASP A 49 -6.88 0.75 -17.04
CA ASP A 49 -7.69 -0.01 -17.99
C ASP A 49 -7.79 -1.50 -17.60
N ASN A 50 -8.87 -2.15 -18.08
CA ASN A 50 -9.15 -3.59 -17.87
C ASN A 50 -9.34 -4.00 -16.40
N GLN A 51 -9.90 -3.09 -15.61
CA GLN A 51 -10.31 -3.34 -14.23
C GLN A 51 -11.85 -3.28 -14.15
N SER A 52 -12.45 -4.17 -13.37
CA SER A 52 -13.89 -4.27 -13.12
C SER A 52 -14.36 -3.28 -12.06
N ALA A 53 -13.46 -2.86 -11.17
CA ALA A 53 -13.66 -1.81 -10.18
C ALA A 53 -12.75 -0.62 -10.48
N ALA A 54 -13.07 0.55 -9.90
CA ALA A 54 -12.28 1.75 -10.04
C ALA A 54 -10.91 1.58 -9.36
N THR A 55 -9.89 1.30 -10.18
CA THR A 55 -8.50 1.13 -9.75
C THR A 55 -7.66 2.33 -10.19
N VAL A 56 -6.98 2.95 -9.23
CA VAL A 56 -6.14 4.13 -9.44
C VAL A 56 -4.70 3.73 -9.20
N ILE A 57 -3.84 4.01 -10.18
CA ILE A 57 -2.39 4.01 -9.97
C ILE A 57 -1.98 5.41 -9.54
N VAL A 58 -1.33 5.52 -8.38
CA VAL A 58 -0.96 6.80 -7.77
C VAL A 58 0.38 7.29 -8.29
N TYR A 59 1.37 6.41 -8.32
CA TYR A 59 2.68 6.69 -8.87
C TYR A 59 3.34 5.43 -9.41
N ASP A 60 4.18 5.58 -10.44
CA ASP A 60 4.88 4.46 -11.07
C ASP A 60 6.36 4.28 -10.66
N ASP A 61 6.87 5.26 -9.91
CA ASP A 61 8.21 5.29 -9.35
C ASP A 61 8.18 6.02 -8.00
N SER A 62 8.33 5.27 -6.91
CA SER A 62 8.30 5.84 -5.57
C SER A 62 9.44 6.83 -5.29
N TYR A 63 10.55 6.76 -6.05
CA TYR A 63 11.65 7.72 -5.90
C TYR A 63 11.38 9.08 -6.53
N ASN A 64 10.34 9.22 -7.36
CA ASN A 64 9.84 10.53 -7.78
C ASN A 64 9.13 11.26 -6.64
N ILE A 65 8.58 10.51 -5.67
CA ILE A 65 7.91 11.07 -4.50
C ILE A 65 8.92 11.29 -3.38
N LEU A 66 9.68 10.25 -3.04
CA LEU A 66 10.69 10.30 -1.98
C LEU A 66 12.06 9.90 -2.55
N THR A 67 12.81 10.90 -3.01
CA THR A 67 14.06 10.69 -3.75
C THR A 67 15.12 9.98 -2.92
N HIS A 68 15.72 8.93 -3.48
CA HIS A 68 16.79 8.18 -2.82
C HIS A 68 18.03 9.06 -2.56
N PRO A 69 18.59 9.10 -1.33
CA PRO A 69 19.67 10.02 -0.96
C PRO A 69 21.05 9.62 -1.52
N GLY A 70 21.12 8.55 -2.31
CA GLY A 70 22.35 8.01 -2.91
C GLY A 70 23.20 7.15 -1.97
N VAL A 71 22.75 6.95 -0.73
CA VAL A 71 23.41 6.13 0.30
C VAL A 71 22.36 5.26 0.99
N GLY A 72 22.72 4.03 1.36
CA GLY A 72 21.79 3.06 1.92
C GLY A 72 21.06 2.25 0.84
N ILE A 73 20.19 1.35 1.28
CA ILE A 73 19.32 0.55 0.43
C ILE A 73 18.03 1.31 0.09
N GLY A 74 17.52 2.05 1.07
CA GLY A 74 16.25 2.73 1.02
C GLY A 74 16.34 4.21 1.38
N VAL A 75 15.17 4.80 1.59
CA VAL A 75 15.00 6.20 1.99
C VAL A 75 14.37 6.24 3.37
N ASN A 76 14.99 6.98 4.28
CA ASN A 76 14.58 7.08 5.68
C ASN A 76 14.49 5.72 6.41
N THR A 77 15.29 4.71 6.04
CA THR A 77 15.33 3.42 6.77
C THR A 77 16.65 3.15 7.49
N GLU A 78 17.70 3.88 7.16
CA GLU A 78 19.05 3.75 7.71
C GLU A 78 19.54 5.07 8.32
N GLU A 79 19.96 5.06 9.58
CA GLU A 79 20.39 6.29 10.29
C GLU A 79 21.71 6.88 9.76
N SER A 80 22.49 6.08 9.03
CA SER A 80 23.71 6.52 8.35
C SER A 80 23.44 7.29 7.06
N ALA A 81 22.23 7.18 6.50
CA ALA A 81 21.83 7.91 5.30
C ALA A 81 21.24 9.28 5.68
N PRO A 82 21.43 10.31 4.82
CA PRO A 82 20.74 11.59 5.00
C PRO A 82 19.22 11.41 5.07
N TYR A 83 18.59 12.16 5.98
CA TYR A 83 17.13 12.23 6.03
C TYR A 83 16.60 12.96 4.80
N VAL A 84 15.56 12.40 4.18
CA VAL A 84 14.84 13.00 3.07
C VAL A 84 13.49 13.48 3.59
N ALA A 85 13.17 14.75 3.30
CA ALA A 85 11.89 15.33 3.71
C ALA A 85 10.73 14.56 3.07
N ILE A 86 9.73 14.24 3.89
CA ILE A 86 8.52 13.53 3.47
C ILE A 86 7.77 14.37 2.43
N ASP A 87 7.28 13.71 1.39
CA ASP A 87 6.43 14.31 0.37
C ASP A 87 5.10 13.55 0.23
N SER A 88 4.21 14.08 -0.61
CA SER A 88 2.84 13.58 -0.75
C SER A 88 2.27 13.78 -2.14
N VAL A 89 1.52 12.79 -2.61
CA VAL A 89 0.71 12.89 -3.83
C VAL A 89 -0.72 13.30 -3.49
N VAL A 90 -1.29 14.26 -4.23
CA VAL A 90 -2.67 14.71 -4.07
C VAL A 90 -3.48 14.33 -5.29
N LEU A 91 -4.34 13.32 -5.13
CA LEU A 91 -5.27 12.88 -6.16
C LEU A 91 -6.59 13.63 -6.09
N GLN A 92 -7.05 14.11 -7.25
CA GLN A 92 -8.39 14.63 -7.44
C GLN A 92 -9.23 13.61 -8.19
N MET A 93 -10.32 13.15 -7.57
CA MET A 93 -11.31 12.25 -8.17
C MET A 93 -12.61 13.03 -8.34
N VAL A 94 -13.15 13.04 -9.57
CA VAL A 94 -14.34 13.78 -9.93
C VAL A 94 -15.47 12.80 -10.21
N PHE A 95 -16.52 12.84 -9.38
CA PHE A 95 -17.71 11.99 -9.49
C PHE A 95 -18.92 12.74 -10.05
N PHE A 96 -18.89 14.07 -9.97
CA PHE A 96 -19.95 14.96 -10.41
C PHE A 96 -19.32 16.25 -10.93
N ASP A 97 -19.71 16.66 -12.13
CA ASP A 97 -19.28 17.92 -12.73
C ASP A 97 -20.42 18.55 -13.53
N ASN A 98 -20.49 19.88 -13.51
CA ASN A 98 -21.44 20.68 -14.27
C ASN A 98 -22.90 20.17 -14.23
N GLY A 99 -23.38 19.76 -13.05
CA GLY A 99 -24.77 19.33 -12.86
C GLY A 99 -25.05 17.87 -13.20
N SER A 100 -24.06 17.08 -13.60
CA SER A 100 -24.22 15.69 -14.03
C SER A 100 -23.24 14.74 -13.33
N PHE A 101 -23.69 13.51 -13.06
CA PHE A 101 -22.82 12.41 -12.64
C PHE A 101 -22.09 11.80 -13.85
N ALA A 102 -21.11 10.94 -13.58
CA ALA A 102 -20.55 10.04 -14.57
C ALA A 102 -21.63 9.08 -15.14
N SER A 103 -21.32 8.39 -16.24
CA SER A 103 -22.30 7.54 -16.94
C SER A 103 -22.80 6.36 -16.10
N GLY A 104 -21.96 5.84 -15.21
CA GLY A 104 -22.30 4.78 -14.26
C GLY A 104 -23.20 5.24 -13.09
N GLY A 105 -23.50 6.54 -13.01
CA GLY A 105 -24.38 7.11 -12.00
C GLY A 105 -23.65 7.66 -10.77
N PRO A 106 -24.40 8.01 -9.71
CA PRO A 106 -23.85 8.62 -8.51
C PRO A 106 -23.11 7.59 -7.62
N VAL A 107 -22.05 8.06 -6.96
CA VAL A 107 -21.34 7.35 -5.89
C VAL A 107 -21.65 8.03 -4.56
N SER A 108 -22.09 7.27 -3.57
CA SER A 108 -22.29 7.75 -2.20
C SER A 108 -21.00 7.69 -1.39
N TYR A 109 -20.98 8.32 -0.21
CA TYR A 109 -19.83 8.24 0.68
C TYR A 109 -19.57 6.80 1.18
N ASP A 110 -20.64 6.03 1.40
CA ASP A 110 -20.52 4.65 1.87
C ASP A 110 -19.97 3.73 0.76
N ASP A 111 -20.26 4.02 -0.51
CA ASP A 111 -19.70 3.26 -1.65
C ASP A 111 -18.18 3.46 -1.78
N LEU A 112 -17.65 4.61 -1.35
CA LEU A 112 -16.20 4.82 -1.36
C LEU A 112 -15.46 3.91 -0.38
N ASP A 113 -16.14 3.51 0.70
CA ASP A 113 -15.61 2.64 1.76
C ASP A 113 -14.14 2.92 2.10
N ILE A 114 -13.81 4.19 2.37
CA ILE A 114 -12.41 4.63 2.53
C ILE A 114 -11.70 3.93 3.71
N GLY A 115 -12.45 3.34 4.65
CA GLY A 115 -11.86 2.51 5.70
C GLY A 115 -11.33 1.16 5.19
N ASN A 116 -11.94 0.63 4.13
CA ASN A 116 -11.61 -0.66 3.51
C ASN A 116 -11.28 -0.53 2.02
N PHE A 117 -10.80 0.63 1.57
CA PHE A 117 -10.18 0.73 0.25
C PHE A 117 -9.01 -0.27 0.18
N ASN A 118 -8.71 -0.75 -1.02
CA ASN A 118 -7.75 -1.83 -1.22
C ASN A 118 -6.42 -1.27 -1.75
N PRO A 119 -5.49 -0.80 -0.89
CA PRO A 119 -4.17 -0.35 -1.32
C PRO A 119 -3.28 -1.54 -1.69
N PHE A 120 -2.44 -1.32 -2.69
CA PHE A 120 -1.45 -2.30 -3.10
C PHE A 120 -0.19 -1.66 -3.66
N ILE A 121 0.90 -2.41 -3.60
CA ILE A 121 2.12 -2.08 -4.31
C ILE A 121 2.34 -3.06 -5.45
N ILE A 122 2.93 -2.59 -6.55
CA ILE A 122 3.44 -3.44 -7.62
C ILE A 122 4.95 -3.55 -7.46
N VAL A 123 5.45 -4.79 -7.43
CA VAL A 123 6.86 -5.10 -7.19
C VAL A 123 7.56 -5.63 -8.44
N ARG A 124 8.89 -5.74 -8.41
CA ARG A 124 9.73 -6.31 -9.50
C ARG A 124 9.62 -5.64 -10.87
N GLN A 125 9.00 -4.46 -10.94
CA GLN A 125 8.72 -3.77 -12.22
C GLN A 125 7.84 -4.59 -13.17
N ASP A 126 7.03 -5.49 -12.60
CA ASP A 126 6.15 -6.38 -13.33
C ASP A 126 4.71 -6.06 -12.92
N ARG A 127 3.87 -5.68 -13.88
CA ARG A 127 2.51 -5.21 -13.59
C ARG A 127 1.75 -6.23 -12.76
N ASP A 128 1.91 -7.51 -13.07
CA ASP A 128 1.02 -8.54 -12.58
C ASP A 128 1.38 -8.99 -11.15
N VAL A 129 2.51 -8.51 -10.59
CA VAL A 129 3.00 -8.89 -9.26
C VAL A 129 2.64 -7.85 -8.22
N GLU A 130 1.48 -8.05 -7.59
CA GLU A 130 0.92 -7.15 -6.58
C GLU A 130 1.16 -7.68 -5.15
N VAL A 131 1.20 -6.77 -4.17
CA VAL A 131 1.15 -7.08 -2.74
C VAL A 131 0.10 -6.19 -2.08
N HIS A 132 -0.89 -6.81 -1.43
CA HIS A 132 -2.00 -6.13 -0.76
C HIS A 132 -1.98 -6.38 0.75
N LEU A 133 -2.94 -5.77 1.45
CA LEU A 133 -3.29 -6.12 2.83
C LEU A 133 -3.81 -7.56 2.94
N LEU A 134 -3.68 -8.13 4.14
CA LEU A 134 -4.15 -9.48 4.45
C LEU A 134 -5.60 -9.71 4.00
N ASP A 135 -5.82 -10.77 3.22
CA ASP A 135 -7.12 -11.22 2.70
C ASP A 135 -7.87 -10.23 1.80
N PHE A 136 -7.24 -9.10 1.41
CA PHE A 136 -7.76 -8.27 0.34
C PHE A 136 -7.58 -8.98 -0.99
N THR A 137 -8.58 -8.87 -1.87
CA THR A 137 -8.51 -9.48 -3.20
C THR A 137 -7.51 -8.76 -4.09
N PRO A 138 -6.75 -9.46 -4.95
CA PRO A 138 -5.97 -8.82 -6.01
C PRO A 138 -6.82 -7.93 -6.92
N SER A 139 -6.16 -7.06 -7.70
CA SER A 139 -6.82 -6.46 -8.87
C SER A 139 -7.03 -7.49 -9.99
N ASP A 140 -7.81 -7.15 -11.02
CA ASP A 140 -8.09 -8.06 -12.13
C ASP A 140 -6.85 -8.41 -12.96
N LEU A 141 -5.78 -7.63 -12.82
CA LEU A 141 -4.54 -7.79 -13.56
C LEU A 141 -3.46 -8.57 -12.79
N ALA A 142 -3.72 -8.96 -11.53
CA ALA A 142 -2.73 -9.72 -10.77
C ALA A 142 -2.55 -11.15 -11.34
N ASP A 143 -1.31 -11.60 -11.46
CA ASP A 143 -0.99 -12.98 -11.78
C ASP A 143 -1.23 -13.86 -10.55
N GLN A 144 -2.36 -14.56 -10.52
CA GLN A 144 -2.67 -15.48 -9.41
C GLN A 144 -1.90 -16.80 -9.50
N THR A 145 -1.14 -17.07 -10.57
CA THR A 145 -0.39 -18.33 -10.73
C THR A 145 0.84 -18.42 -9.83
N ILE A 146 1.27 -17.29 -9.24
CA ILE A 146 2.38 -17.23 -8.27
C ILE A 146 1.94 -17.44 -6.82
N TYR A 147 0.64 -17.56 -6.55
CA TYR A 147 0.13 -17.81 -5.20
C TYR A 147 0.52 -19.19 -4.69
N GLY A 148 0.79 -19.28 -3.37
CA GLY A 148 1.25 -20.50 -2.73
C GLY A 148 2.71 -20.85 -3.06
N THR A 149 3.49 -19.89 -3.55
CA THR A 149 4.91 -20.08 -3.87
C THR A 149 5.82 -19.43 -2.82
N PHE A 150 6.99 -20.04 -2.59
CA PHE A 150 7.95 -19.59 -1.57
C PHE A 150 7.30 -19.51 -0.18
N ASP A 151 7.30 -18.33 0.45
CA ASP A 151 6.69 -18.09 1.76
C ASP A 151 5.24 -17.62 1.65
N ASP A 152 4.74 -17.34 0.45
CA ASP A 152 3.34 -17.00 0.23
C ASP A 152 2.47 -18.26 0.36
N ASP A 153 1.39 -18.14 1.13
CA ASP A 153 0.40 -19.18 1.39
C ASP A 153 -0.99 -18.70 0.95
N SER A 154 -1.05 -17.86 -0.09
CA SER A 154 -2.30 -17.41 -0.69
C SER A 154 -3.01 -18.56 -1.39
N ASP A 155 -4.31 -18.68 -1.18
CA ASP A 155 -5.19 -19.63 -1.84
C ASP A 155 -6.53 -18.94 -2.17
N ALA A 156 -6.70 -18.60 -3.44
CA ALA A 156 -7.89 -17.93 -3.94
C ALA A 156 -9.18 -18.75 -3.71
N SER A 157 -9.09 -20.09 -3.66
CA SER A 157 -10.25 -20.94 -3.40
C SER A 157 -10.73 -20.88 -1.94
N GLN A 158 -9.87 -20.39 -1.04
CA GLN A 158 -10.15 -20.21 0.38
C GLN A 158 -10.31 -18.74 0.79
N GLN A 159 -10.23 -17.81 -0.19
CA GLN A 159 -10.19 -16.37 0.08
C GLN A 159 -9.07 -15.97 1.05
N ARG A 160 -7.94 -16.67 0.96
CA ARG A 160 -6.74 -16.41 1.76
C ARG A 160 -5.73 -15.72 0.88
N TYR A 161 -5.29 -14.53 1.25
CA TYR A 161 -4.36 -13.77 0.41
C TYR A 161 -3.30 -13.03 1.22
N TYR A 162 -2.12 -12.92 0.62
CA TYR A 162 -1.01 -12.07 1.06
C TYR A 162 -0.51 -12.35 2.48
N THR A 163 -0.36 -13.65 2.78
CA THR A 163 0.06 -14.14 4.09
C THR A 163 0.99 -15.33 3.96
N THR A 164 1.80 -15.56 4.98
CA THR A 164 2.54 -16.81 5.13
C THR A 164 1.70 -17.91 5.76
N SER A 165 2.20 -19.15 5.74
CA SER A 165 1.57 -20.31 6.38
C SER A 165 1.41 -20.19 7.90
N ASN A 166 2.17 -19.29 8.53
CA ASN A 166 2.04 -18.96 9.95
C ASN A 166 1.20 -17.67 10.18
N ASN A 167 0.41 -17.23 9.20
CA ASN A 167 -0.44 -16.02 9.29
C ASN A 167 0.31 -14.70 9.46
N LEU A 168 1.60 -14.64 9.08
CA LEU A 168 2.30 -13.34 9.02
C LEU A 168 1.85 -12.59 7.75
N PRO A 169 1.29 -11.38 7.86
CA PRO A 169 0.80 -10.62 6.72
C PRO A 169 1.92 -9.93 5.94
N TRP A 170 1.76 -9.76 4.63
CA TRP A 170 2.71 -8.97 3.82
C TRP A 170 2.58 -7.46 4.01
N ALA A 171 1.39 -6.96 4.34
CA ALA A 171 1.13 -5.55 4.59
C ALA A 171 0.20 -5.35 5.78
N ILE A 172 0.32 -4.19 6.43
CA ILE A 172 -0.43 -3.82 7.64
C ILE A 172 -0.99 -2.41 7.46
N ASN A 173 -2.23 -2.20 7.87
CA ASN A 173 -2.85 -0.88 7.99
C ASN A 173 -3.08 -0.56 9.48
N LEU A 174 -2.56 0.57 9.96
CA LEU A 174 -2.63 0.98 11.35
C LEU A 174 -3.27 2.38 11.48
N PRO A 175 -4.07 2.63 12.52
CA PRO A 175 -4.69 3.95 12.77
C PRO A 175 -3.71 4.94 13.46
N VAL A 176 -2.41 4.68 13.40
CA VAL A 176 -1.37 5.45 14.08
C VAL A 176 -0.23 5.77 13.12
N LEU A 177 0.55 6.81 13.43
CA LEU A 177 1.86 6.98 12.82
C LEU A 177 2.78 5.90 13.37
N PHE A 178 3.21 4.98 12.51
CA PHE A 178 3.98 3.81 12.91
C PHE A 178 5.48 4.11 12.97
N GLU A 179 6.09 3.93 14.13
CA GLU A 179 7.55 4.01 14.28
C GLU A 179 8.17 2.70 13.78
N TYR A 180 8.65 2.69 12.55
CA TYR A 180 9.09 1.46 11.89
C TYR A 180 10.47 0.97 12.35
N PRO A 181 10.77 -0.34 12.22
CA PRO A 181 12.11 -0.86 12.45
C PRO A 181 13.13 -0.26 11.49
N GLN A 182 14.37 -0.11 11.94
CA GLN A 182 15.53 0.16 11.09
C GLN A 182 15.66 -0.90 9.99
N GLU A 183 16.27 -0.52 8.87
CA GLU A 183 16.53 -1.42 7.74
C GLU A 183 17.19 -2.74 8.20
N LYS A 184 16.74 -3.87 7.65
CA LYS A 184 17.15 -5.24 8.02
C LYS A 184 16.90 -5.64 9.48
N LYS A 185 16.08 -4.91 10.24
CA LYS A 185 15.57 -5.37 11.55
C LYS A 185 14.19 -5.96 11.37
N GLU A 186 14.05 -7.23 11.73
CA GLU A 186 12.76 -7.92 11.68
C GLU A 186 11.78 -7.25 12.64
N ILE A 187 10.55 -7.05 12.17
CA ILE A 187 9.47 -6.43 12.96
C ILE A 187 9.19 -7.21 14.24
N THR A 188 9.30 -8.54 14.23
CA THR A 188 9.13 -9.42 15.40
C THR A 188 10.18 -9.17 16.49
N THR A 189 11.34 -8.60 16.15
CA THR A 189 12.40 -8.25 17.11
C THR A 189 12.30 -6.80 17.61
N ALA A 190 11.58 -5.95 16.88
CA ALA A 190 11.31 -4.57 17.25
C ALA A 190 10.01 -4.45 18.06
N TYR A 191 8.95 -5.12 17.61
CA TYR A 191 7.64 -5.21 18.23
C TYR A 191 7.40 -6.64 18.72
N LEU A 192 7.65 -6.86 20.00
CA LEU A 192 7.73 -8.16 20.66
C LEU A 192 6.38 -8.90 20.76
N LYS A 193 5.27 -8.21 20.46
CA LYS A 193 3.90 -8.77 20.43
C LYS A 193 3.36 -8.99 19.02
N PHE A 194 4.11 -8.58 17.99
CA PHE A 194 3.67 -8.66 16.61
C PHE A 194 3.42 -10.10 16.14
N ALA A 195 4.33 -11.03 16.44
CA ALA A 195 4.19 -12.43 16.04
C ALA A 195 2.94 -13.07 16.66
N ASP A 196 2.78 -12.93 17.99
CA ASP A 196 1.61 -13.44 18.71
C ASP A 196 0.30 -12.84 18.17
N TRP A 197 0.29 -11.55 17.83
CA TRP A 197 -0.85 -10.89 17.19
C TRP A 197 -1.16 -11.51 15.82
N ALA A 198 -0.17 -11.58 14.93
CA ALA A 198 -0.35 -12.07 13.56
C ALA A 198 -0.77 -13.56 13.52
N GLU A 199 -0.05 -14.42 14.25
CA GLU A 199 -0.33 -15.86 14.31
C GLU A 199 -1.72 -16.17 14.88
N SER A 200 -2.23 -15.31 15.77
CA SER A 200 -3.58 -15.42 16.34
C SER A 200 -4.72 -14.95 15.44
N GLY A 201 -4.42 -14.51 14.21
CA GLY A 201 -5.39 -13.87 13.32
C GLY A 201 -5.87 -12.51 13.86
N GLY A 202 -4.99 -11.78 14.55
CA GLY A 202 -5.27 -10.45 15.07
C GLY A 202 -6.14 -10.40 16.33
N THR A 203 -6.29 -11.51 17.07
CA THR A 203 -7.15 -11.57 18.27
C THR A 203 -6.40 -11.34 19.58
N LEU A 204 -5.10 -11.63 19.62
CA LEU A 204 -4.22 -11.34 20.74
C LEU A 204 -3.44 -10.06 20.49
N PHE A 205 -3.12 -9.31 21.55
CA PHE A 205 -2.29 -8.10 21.50
C PHE A 205 -2.70 -7.14 20.36
N THR A 206 -3.98 -6.78 20.27
CA THR A 206 -4.51 -5.85 19.26
C THR A 206 -3.88 -4.45 19.31
N ASP A 207 -3.12 -4.20 20.37
CA ASP A 207 -2.33 -3.02 20.73
C ASP A 207 -0.81 -3.25 20.53
N TRP A 208 -0.39 -4.29 19.80
CA TRP A 208 1.03 -4.68 19.66
C TRP A 208 1.95 -3.55 19.18
N TYR A 209 1.41 -2.58 18.44
CA TYR A 209 2.12 -1.44 17.85
C TYR A 209 2.29 -0.27 18.85
N GLU A 210 1.70 -0.33 20.03
CA GLU A 210 1.81 0.71 21.04
C GLU A 210 3.14 0.63 21.82
N ASP A 211 3.62 1.79 22.29
CA ASP A 211 4.79 1.90 23.17
C ASP A 211 4.43 1.54 24.62
N LEU A 212 4.09 0.27 24.83
CA LEU A 212 3.81 -0.30 26.14
C LEU A 212 5.03 -1.05 26.68
N SER A 213 5.15 -1.09 28.02
CA SER A 213 6.23 -1.81 28.68
C SER A 213 6.26 -3.29 28.24
N GLY A 214 7.36 -3.69 27.60
CA GLY A 214 7.57 -5.06 27.12
C GLY A 214 6.98 -5.36 25.73
N TYR A 215 6.46 -4.35 25.03
CA TYR A 215 5.94 -4.49 23.67
C TYR A 215 6.98 -4.13 22.61
N ARG A 216 7.91 -3.24 22.93
CA ARG A 216 8.85 -2.69 21.95
C ARG A 216 10.30 -2.73 22.42
N ASN A 217 11.20 -2.90 21.46
CA ASN A 217 12.64 -2.74 21.62
C ASN A 217 13.11 -1.52 20.82
N ASP A 218 13.21 -0.37 21.48
CA ASP A 218 13.53 0.92 20.85
C ASP A 218 14.90 0.92 20.15
N SER A 219 15.83 0.06 20.54
CA SER A 219 17.13 -0.07 19.85
C SER A 219 17.03 -0.62 18.42
N LYS A 220 15.84 -1.07 18.01
CA LYS A 220 15.54 -1.55 16.66
C LYS A 220 14.70 -0.57 15.85
N ILE A 221 14.18 0.48 16.47
CA ILE A 221 13.33 1.47 15.83
C ILE A 221 14.20 2.50 15.12
N TYR A 222 13.78 2.90 13.92
CA TYR A 222 14.49 3.92 13.16
C TYR A 222 14.38 5.28 13.86
N SER A 223 15.52 5.90 14.15
CA SER A 223 15.60 7.29 14.59
C SER A 223 16.26 8.13 13.50
N PRO A 224 15.56 9.10 12.88
CA PRO A 224 16.18 9.92 11.85
C PRO A 224 17.37 10.71 12.43
N PRO A 225 18.46 10.88 11.65
CA PRO A 225 19.52 11.80 12.03
C PRO A 225 18.94 13.21 12.21
N SER A 226 19.55 14.01 13.09
CA SER A 226 19.03 15.33 13.50
C SER A 226 18.58 16.17 12.29
N LYS A 227 17.30 16.58 12.33
CA LYS A 227 16.61 17.39 11.30
C LYS A 227 17.27 18.74 11.06
#